data_AF-A0A955NVK6-F1
#
_entry.id   AF-A0A955NVK6-F1
#
_cell.length_a   1.000
_cell.length_b   1.000
_cell.length_c   1.000
_cell.angle_alpha   90.00
_cell.angle_beta   90.00
_cell.angle_gamma   90.00
#
_symmetry.space_group_name_H-M   'P 1'
#
loop_
_entity.id
_entity.type
_entity.pdbx_description
1 polymer ?
#
loop_
_entity_poly.entity_id
_entity_poly.type
_entity_poly.pdbx_seq_one_letter_code
_entity_poly.pdbx_strand_id
1 'polypeptide(L)' 'TEGWLSVLGLAMVSHVMGQGMIAYGLGHLPTSLSSVILLFQPVVAAVAAWILLNEPMQTLQMFGGLVVLLGIYMAKRGAI' A
#
# COMPACT_ATOMS: atom_id res chain seq x y z
N THR A 1 30.99 2.93 -5.30
CA THR A 1 30.13 3.95 -5.92
C THR A 1 28.99 3.39 -6.75
N GLU A 2 28.94 2.07 -7.02
CA GLU A 2 27.94 1.45 -7.93
C GLU A 2 26.49 1.44 -7.42
N GLY A 3 26.26 1.54 -6.10
CA GLY A 3 24.90 1.54 -5.53
C GLY A 3 24.10 2.83 -5.72
N TRP A 4 24.75 3.94 -6.10
CA TRP A 4 24.09 5.25 -6.24
C TRP A 4 23.03 5.27 -7.33
N LEU A 5 23.23 4.52 -8.41
CA LEU A 5 22.25 4.41 -9.50
C LEU A 5 20.98 3.67 -9.02
N SER A 6 21.13 2.62 -8.22
CA SER A 6 20.00 1.89 -7.62
C SER A 6 19.23 2.78 -6.64
N VAL A 7 19.92 3.58 -5.83
CA VAL A 7 19.29 4.55 -4.92
C VAL A 7 18.52 5.62 -5.69
N LEU A 8 19.09 6.16 -6.77
CA LEU A 8 18.40 7.11 -7.65
C LEU A 8 17.18 6.48 -8.31
N GLY A 9 17.28 5.22 -8.75
CA GLY A 9 16.14 4.46 -9.29
C GLY A 9 15.00 4.31 -8.28
N LEU A 10 15.30 3.92 -7.04
CA LEU A 10 14.32 3.82 -5.96
C LEU A 10 13.71 5.18 -5.61
N ALA A 11 14.51 6.24 -5.57
CA ALA A 11 14.03 7.59 -5.28
C ALA A 11 13.04 8.07 -6.35
N MET A 12 13.33 7.87 -7.63
CA MET A 12 12.46 8.32 -8.71
C MET A 12 11.20 7.46 -8.83
N VAL A 13 11.35 6.13 -8.78
CA VAL A 13 10.21 5.21 -9.02
C VAL A 13 9.38 5.04 -7.76
N SER A 14 9.96 4.59 -6.65
CA SER A 14 9.20 4.27 -5.44
C SER A 14 8.70 5.51 -4.73
N HIS A 15 9.53 6.57 -4.66
CA HIS A 15 9.12 7.80 -3.99
C HIS A 15 8.42 8.77 -4.92
N VAL A 16 9.11 9.37 -5.90
CA VAL A 16 8.50 10.44 -6.72
C VAL A 16 7.26 9.95 -7.45
N MET A 17 7.35 8.83 -8.19
CA MET A 17 6.22 8.29 -8.91
C MET A 17 5.22 7.59 -7.97
N GLY A 18 5.67 6.65 -7.13
CA GLY A 18 4.79 5.90 -6.24
C GLY A 18 4.01 6.77 -5.26
N GLN A 19 4.69 7.61 -4.47
CA GLN A 19 4.03 8.51 -3.53
C GLN A 19 3.26 9.62 -4.26
N GLY A 20 3.74 10.08 -5.42
CA GLY A 20 3.02 11.04 -6.25
C GLY A 20 1.65 10.52 -6.70
N MET A 21 1.58 9.27 -7.17
CA MET A 21 0.31 8.62 -7.56
C MET A 21 -0.62 8.43 -6.36
N ILE A 22 -0.09 8.07 -5.20
CA ILE A 22 -0.89 7.96 -3.96
C ILE A 22 -1.47 9.34 -3.60
N ALA A 23 -0.64 10.38 -3.54
CA ALA A 23 -1.08 11.73 -3.19
C ALA A 23 -2.13 12.26 -4.18
N TYR A 24 -1.90 12.04 -5.48
CA TYR A 24 -2.87 12.39 -6.52
C TYR A 24 -4.21 11.66 -6.32
N GLY A 25 -4.18 10.34 -6.08
CA GLY A 25 -5.39 9.55 -5.85
C GLY A 25 -6.17 10.01 -4.62
N LEU A 26 -5.48 10.23 -3.50
CA LEU A 26 -6.09 10.70 -2.25
C LEU A 26 -6.75 12.07 -2.38
N GLY A 27 -6.24 12.94 -3.26
CA GLY A 27 -6.87 14.23 -3.56
C GLY A 27 -8.27 14.13 -4.17
N HIS A 28 -8.65 12.97 -4.71
CA HIS A 28 -9.94 12.72 -5.34
C HIS A 28 -10.90 11.88 -4.47
N LEU A 29 -10.47 11.48 -3.28
CA LEU A 29 -11.23 10.63 -2.36
C LEU A 29 -11.73 11.45 -1.16
N PRO A 30 -12.93 11.13 -0.61
CA PRO A 30 -13.39 11.74 0.63
C PRO A 30 -12.38 11.55 1.77
N THR A 31 -12.18 12.56 2.62
CA THR A 31 -11.16 12.55 3.70
C THR A 31 -11.28 11.33 4.62
N SER A 32 -12.50 10.88 4.91
CA SER A 32 -12.77 9.69 5.72
C SER A 32 -12.31 8.38 5.05
N LEU A 33 -12.44 8.27 3.73
CA LEU A 33 -12.01 7.10 2.96
C LEU A 33 -10.50 7.09 2.73
N SER A 34 -9.90 8.28 2.54
CA SER A 34 -8.47 8.46 2.29
C SER A 34 -7.57 7.89 3.39
N SER A 35 -7.94 8.02 4.67
CA SER A 35 -7.14 7.43 5.75
C SER A 35 -7.20 5.91 5.77
N VAL A 36 -8.35 5.31 5.43
CA VAL A 36 -8.55 3.87 5.52
C VAL A 36 -7.98 3.17 4.28
N ILE A 37 -8.09 3.77 3.09
CA ILE A 37 -7.53 3.23 1.85
C ILE A 37 -6.00 3.13 1.90
N LEU A 38 -5.32 4.00 2.67
CA LEU A 38 -3.87 3.93 2.89
C LEU A 38 -3.43 2.63 3.57
N LEU A 39 -4.29 2.03 4.40
CA LEU A 39 -4.03 0.72 5.01
C LEU A 39 -3.96 -0.41 3.97
N PHE A 40 -4.37 -0.18 2.73
CA PHE A 40 -4.17 -1.14 1.65
C PHE A 40 -2.69 -1.37 1.34
N GLN A 41 -1.83 -0.38 1.56
CA GLN A 41 -0.39 -0.46 1.28
C GLN A 41 0.30 -1.64 2.00
N PRO A 42 0.17 -1.84 3.32
CA PRO A 42 0.77 -2.99 4.00
C PRO A 42 0.22 -4.34 3.52
N VAL A 43 -1.04 -4.41 3.05
CA VAL A 43 -1.59 -5.64 2.46
C VAL A 43 -0.88 -5.95 1.14
N VAL A 44 -0.74 -4.95 0.27
CA VAL A 44 0.01 -5.10 -0.99
C VAL A 44 1.47 -5.44 -0.72
N ALA A 45 2.10 -4.81 0.27
CA ALA A 45 3.48 -5.08 0.64
C ALA A 45 3.68 -6.53 1.12
N ALA A 46 2.79 -7.04 1.97
CA ALA A 46 2.84 -8.43 2.44
C ALA A 46 2.65 -9.44 1.30
N VAL A 47 1.69 -9.19 0.40
CA VAL A 47 1.47 -10.02 -0.79
C VAL A 47 2.67 -9.97 -1.74
N ALA A 48 3.24 -8.77 -1.96
CA ALA A 48 4.43 -8.60 -2.78
C ALA A 48 5.65 -9.32 -2.18
N ALA A 49 5.84 -9.27 -0.86
CA ALA A 49 6.90 -9.99 -0.17
C ALA A 49 6.75 -11.51 -0.35
N TRP A 50 5.52 -12.02 -0.23
CA TRP A 50 5.24 -13.44 -0.45
C TRP A 50 5.53 -13.89 -1.87
N ILE A 51 5.15 -13.10 -2.88
CA ILE A 51 5.32 -13.47 -4.30
C ILE A 51 6.75 -13.23 -4.80
N LEU A 52 7.35 -12.07 -4.48
CA LEU A 52 8.62 -11.63 -5.06
C LEU A 52 9.83 -12.11 -4.25
N LEU A 53 9.72 -12.15 -2.92
CA LEU A 53 10.81 -12.55 -2.03
C LEU A 53 10.66 -14.00 -1.53
N ASN A 54 9.57 -14.69 -1.88
CA ASN A 54 9.22 -16.03 -1.37
C ASN A 54 9.14 -16.10 0.17
N GLU A 55 8.80 -14.98 0.82
CA GLU A 55 8.63 -14.93 2.27
C GLU A 55 7.25 -15.44 2.67
N PRO A 56 7.12 -16.56 3.41
CA PRO A 56 5.82 -17.13 3.71
C PRO A 56 4.99 -16.19 4.59
N MET A 57 3.76 -15.92 4.15
CA MET A 57 2.85 -15.05 4.88
C MET A 57 2.35 -15.76 6.15
N GLN A 58 2.60 -15.15 7.31
CA GLN A 58 2.16 -15.73 8.60
C GLN A 58 0.64 -15.67 8.75
N THR A 59 0.07 -16.59 9.53
CA THR A 59 -1.38 -16.62 9.83
C THR A 59 -1.90 -15.29 10.38
N LEU A 60 -1.10 -14.62 11.22
CA LEU A 60 -1.46 -13.31 11.75
C LEU A 60 -1.49 -12.21 10.67
N GLN A 61 -0.57 -12.26 9.69
CA GLN A 61 -0.57 -11.33 8.56
C GLN A 61 -1.78 -11.57 7.65
N MET A 62 -2.15 -12.83 7.40
CA MET A 62 -3.36 -13.17 6.64
C MET A 62 -4.62 -12.63 7.31
N PHE A 63 -4.75 -12.85 8.64
CA PHE A 63 -5.88 -12.35 9.41
C PHE A 63 -5.90 -10.82 9.45
N GLY A 64 -4.77 -10.17 9.72
CA GLY A 64 -4.64 -8.71 9.70
C GLY A 64 -4.99 -8.13 8.33
N GLY A 65 -4.55 -8.76 7.24
CA GLY A 65 -4.90 -8.38 5.88
C GLY A 65 -6.41 -8.45 5.62
N LEU A 66 -7.06 -9.53 6.06
CA LEU A 66 -8.53 -9.66 6.00
C LEU A 66 -9.25 -8.54 6.77
N VAL A 67 -8.81 -8.25 7.99
CA VAL A 67 -9.37 -7.17 8.82
C VAL A 67 -9.25 -5.81 8.12
N VAL A 68 -8.08 -5.52 7.52
CA VAL A 68 -7.86 -4.29 6.76
C VAL A 68 -8.79 -4.20 5.55
N LEU A 69 -8.90 -5.27 4.75
CA LEU A 69 -9.76 -5.30 3.56
C LEU A 69 -11.23 -5.09 3.92
N LEU A 70 -11.70 -5.73 5.00
CA LEU A 70 -13.06 -5.52 5.51
C LEU A 70 -13.27 -4.09 6.00
N GLY A 71 -12.31 -3.51 6.72
CA GLY A 71 -12.35 -2.12 7.15
C GLY A 71 -12.45 -1.13 5.98
N ILE A 72 -11.66 -1.34 4.93
CA ILE A 72 -11.73 -0.55 3.69
C ILE A 72 -13.10 -0.68 3.03
N TYR A 73 -13.65 -1.90 2.94
CA TYR A 73 -14.96 -2.12 2.35
C TYR A 73 -16.08 -1.39 3.11
N MET A 74 -16.06 -1.45 4.45
CA MET A 74 -17.03 -0.75 5.30
C MET A 74 -16.88 0.77 5.19
N ALA A 75 -15.65 1.29 5.21
CA ALA A 75 -15.39 2.71 5.04
C ALA A 75 -15.86 3.22 3.67
N LYS A 76 -15.64 2.43 2.61
CA LYS A 76 -16.15 2.75 1.27
C LYS A 76 -17.67 2.83 1.28
N ARG A 77 -18.38 1.84 1.85
CA ARG A 77 -19.86 1.84 1.92
C ARG A 77 -20.45 3.01 2.69
N GLY A 78 -19.78 3.49 3.75
CA GLY A 78 -20.25 4.64 4.53
C GLY A 78 -19.98 6.00 3.86
N ALA A 79 -19.14 6.02 2.81
CA ALA A 79 -18.77 7.23 2.09
C ALA A 79 -19.56 7.46 0.78
N ILE A 80 -20.32 6.45 0.31
CA ILE A 80 -21.26 6.53 -0.83
C ILE A 80 -22.67 6.73 -0.31
#